data_AF-A0A434ERU7-F1
#
_entry.id   AF-A0A434ERU7-F1
#
_cell.length_a   1.000
_cell.length_b   1.000
_cell.length_c   1.000
_cell.angle_alpha   90.00
_cell.angle_beta   90.00
_cell.angle_gamma   90.00
#
_symmetry.space_group_name_H-M   'P 1'
#
loop_
_entity.id
_entity.type
_entity.pdbx_description
1 polymer ?
#
loop_
_entity_poly.entity_id
_entity_poly.type
_entity_poly.pdbx_seq_one_letter_code
_entity_poly.pdbx_strand_id
1 'polypeptide(L)'
;MKHGVSPDTFPPRSHEAKRVSVVDAAASVFCREGYAGANIDLIAAEAGVSRQTVYNHHGDKEKLFVAVVRDLTERCNAGIF
;
A
#
# COMPACT_ATOMS: atom_id res chain seq x y z
N MET A 1 -27.07 7.59 -26.07
CA MET A 1 -26.75 9.02 -25.92
C MET A 1 -26.37 9.26 -24.47
N LYS A 2 -25.16 9.83 -24.23
CA LYS A 2 -24.67 10.62 -23.07
C LYS A 2 -24.91 10.10 -21.63
N HIS A 3 -23.98 10.09 -20.69
CA HIS A 3 -22.58 10.49 -20.52
C HIS A 3 -22.15 9.79 -19.20
N GLY A 4 -20.99 9.18 -19.09
CA GLY A 4 -19.81 9.88 -18.59
C GLY A 4 -19.72 9.83 -17.07
N VAL A 5 -19.18 8.74 -16.52
CA VAL A 5 -18.55 8.78 -15.19
C VAL A 5 -17.05 8.92 -15.45
N SER A 6 -16.64 10.19 -15.48
CA SER A 6 -15.26 10.67 -15.61
C SER A 6 -14.43 10.34 -14.36
N PRO A 7 -13.10 10.27 -14.52
CA PRO A 7 -12.20 9.56 -13.64
C PRO A 7 -12.08 10.25 -12.28
N ASP A 8 -11.84 9.40 -11.29
CA ASP A 8 -11.58 9.70 -9.90
C ASP A 8 -10.50 10.78 -9.81
N THR A 9 -10.95 12.01 -9.64
CA THR A 9 -10.09 13.18 -9.53
C THR A 9 -9.47 13.14 -8.14
N PHE A 10 -8.33 12.45 -8.02
CA PHE A 10 -7.46 12.59 -6.86
C PHE A 10 -6.90 14.03 -6.88
N PRO A 11 -7.24 14.88 -5.91
CA PRO A 11 -6.69 16.23 -5.87
C PRO A 11 -5.17 16.15 -5.69
N PRO A 12 -4.36 16.98 -6.38
CA PRO A 12 -2.94 17.08 -6.13
C PRO A 12 -2.76 17.82 -4.79
N ARG A 13 -2.79 17.09 -3.68
CA ARG A 13 -2.21 17.59 -2.44
C ARG A 13 -0.70 17.49 -2.58
N SER A 14 -0.09 18.63 -2.88
CA SER A 14 1.32 18.91 -2.66
C SER A 14 1.66 18.61 -1.20
N HIS A 15 2.01 17.37 -0.93
CA HIS A 15 2.74 17.01 0.25
C HIS A 15 4.03 16.39 -0.27
N GLU A 16 5.13 17.00 0.09
CA GLU A 16 6.42 16.32 0.22
C GLU A 16 6.29 15.25 1.34
N ALA A 17 5.25 14.41 1.27
CA ALA A 17 5.08 13.23 2.06
C ALA A 17 6.19 12.32 1.57
N LYS A 18 7.23 12.22 2.39
CA LYS A 18 8.27 11.20 2.32
C LYS A 18 7.58 9.90 1.87
N ARG A 19 7.72 9.54 0.59
CA ARG A 19 7.02 8.38 0.02
C ARG A 19 7.50 7.18 0.82
N VAL A 20 6.64 6.68 1.70
CA VAL A 20 6.93 5.48 2.47
C VAL A 20 6.71 4.32 1.52
N SER A 21 7.58 3.31 1.58
CA SER A 21 7.43 2.14 0.72
C SER A 21 6.06 1.53 0.94
N VAL A 22 5.38 1.12 -0.14
CA VAL A 22 4.06 0.49 -0.07
C VAL A 22 4.04 -0.69 0.91
N VAL A 23 5.16 -1.41 1.01
CA VAL A 23 5.37 -2.51 1.96
C VAL A 23 5.34 -2.03 3.42
N ASP A 24 5.96 -0.88 3.72
CA ASP A 24 6.01 -0.34 5.09
C ASP A 24 4.64 0.18 5.54
N ALA A 25 3.95 0.90 4.65
CA ALA A 25 2.57 1.32 4.86
C ALA A 25 1.62 0.12 5.02
N ALA A 26 1.79 -0.90 4.17
CA ALA A 26 1.01 -2.13 4.27
C ALA A 26 1.24 -2.85 5.60
N ALA A 27 2.50 -2.94 6.07
CA ALA A 27 2.81 -3.53 7.37
C ALA A 27 2.08 -2.81 8.51
N SER A 28 2.11 -1.47 8.52
CA SER A 28 1.39 -0.66 9.51
C SER A 28 -0.12 -0.94 9.49
N VAL A 29 -0.74 -0.92 8.30
CA VAL A 29 -2.19 -1.15 8.15
C VAL A 29 -2.57 -2.58 8.52
N PHE A 30 -1.80 -3.59 8.11
CA PHE A 30 -2.06 -4.99 8.47
C PHE A 30 -1.92 -5.23 9.98
N CYS A 31 -0.95 -4.60 10.64
CA CYS A 31 -0.79 -4.69 12.10
C CYS A 31 -1.93 -3.99 12.85
N ARG A 32 -2.44 -2.86 12.34
CA ARG A 32 -3.50 -2.07 12.99
C ARG A 32 -4.90 -2.66 12.79
N GLU A 33 -5.24 -3.02 11.56
CA GLU A 33 -6.60 -3.43 11.16
C GLU A 33 -6.77 -4.95 11.08
N GLY A 34 -5.66 -5.70 11.14
CA GLY A 34 -5.63 -7.13 10.81
C GLY A 34 -5.80 -7.39 9.31
N TYR A 35 -5.61 -8.64 8.89
CA TYR A 35 -5.69 -9.01 7.47
C TYR A 35 -7.08 -8.78 6.87
N ALA A 36 -8.15 -9.07 7.62
CA ALA A 36 -9.53 -8.93 7.12
C ALA A 36 -9.96 -7.46 6.98
N GLY A 37 -9.58 -6.59 7.93
CA GLY A 37 -9.90 -5.16 7.92
C GLY A 37 -9.03 -4.35 6.96
N ALA A 38 -7.80 -4.80 6.70
CA ALA A 38 -6.92 -4.14 5.74
C ALA A 38 -7.47 -4.23 4.30
N ASN A 39 -7.41 -3.10 3.61
CA ASN A 39 -7.76 -2.99 2.20
C ASN A 39 -6.71 -2.17 1.45
N ILE A 40 -6.68 -2.31 0.11
CA ILE A 40 -5.70 -1.62 -0.74
C ILE A 40 -5.88 -0.09 -0.73
N ASP A 41 -7.06 0.41 -0.39
CA ASP A 41 -7.33 1.86 -0.28
C ASP A 41 -6.56 2.49 0.86
N LEU A 42 -6.72 1.89 2.05
CA LEU A 42 -6.09 2.32 3.29
C LEU A 42 -4.58 2.29 3.15
N ILE A 43 -4.05 1.24 2.52
CA ILE A 43 -2.61 1.12 2.27
C ILE A 43 -2.12 2.17 1.29
N ALA A 44 -2.86 2.41 0.20
CA ALA A 44 -2.51 3.44 -0.78
C ALA A 44 -2.52 4.84 -0.15
N ALA A 45 -3.53 5.14 0.66
CA ALA A 45 -3.64 6.38 1.42
C ALA A 45 -2.48 6.56 2.41
N GLU A 46 -2.16 5.52 3.19
CA GLU A 46 -1.04 5.52 4.16
C GLU A 46 0.33 5.67 3.46
N ALA A 47 0.49 5.05 2.28
CA ALA A 47 1.71 5.16 1.46
C ALA A 47 1.80 6.48 0.64
N GLY A 48 0.72 7.27 0.56
CA GLY A 48 0.66 8.45 -0.30
C GLY A 48 0.75 8.14 -1.79
N VAL A 49 0.25 6.97 -2.21
CA VAL A 49 0.22 6.54 -3.63
C VAL A 49 -1.20 6.24 -4.08
N SER A 50 -1.41 6.10 -5.39
CA SER A 50 -2.70 5.68 -5.91
C SER A 50 -2.91 4.18 -5.74
N ARG A 51 -4.16 3.71 -5.62
CA ARG A 51 -4.48 2.27 -5.63
C ARG A 51 -3.81 1.55 -6.80
N GLN A 52 -3.87 2.14 -8.01
CA GLN A 52 -3.27 1.56 -9.21
C GLN A 52 -1.76 1.32 -9.05
N THR A 53 -1.04 2.19 -8.34
CA THR A 53 0.38 1.99 -8.04
C THR A 53 0.56 0.75 -7.16
N VAL A 54 -0.26 0.58 -6.11
CA VAL A 54 -0.21 -0.62 -5.27
C VAL A 54 -0.49 -1.89 -6.08
N TYR A 55 -1.54 -1.89 -6.91
CA TYR A 55 -1.86 -3.02 -7.80
C TYR A 55 -0.74 -3.29 -8.82
N ASN A 56 -0.12 -2.26 -9.40
CA ASN A 56 0.93 -2.43 -10.40
C ASN A 56 2.23 -3.01 -9.80
N HIS A 57 2.54 -2.65 -8.54
CA HIS A 57 3.74 -3.13 -7.86
C HIS A 57 3.56 -4.49 -7.18
N HIS A 58 2.38 -4.77 -6.62
CA HIS A 58 2.17 -5.94 -5.76
C HIS A 58 1.01 -6.84 -6.20
N GLY A 59 0.19 -6.44 -7.16
CA GLY A 59 -0.94 -7.21 -7.65
C GLY A 59 -2.10 -7.21 -6.65
N ASP A 60 -2.10 -8.14 -5.71
CA ASP A 60 -3.25 -8.47 -4.88
C ASP A 60 -2.93 -8.31 -3.38
N LYS A 61 -3.97 -8.21 -2.53
CA LYS A 61 -3.79 -8.07 -1.08
C LYS A 61 -2.95 -9.20 -0.49
N GLU A 62 -3.14 -10.43 -0.96
CA GLU A 62 -2.36 -11.61 -0.54
C GLU A 62 -0.88 -11.45 -0.89
N LYS A 63 -0.56 -11.07 -2.13
CA LYS A 63 0.83 -10.87 -2.57
C LYS A 63 1.51 -9.73 -1.83
N LEU A 64 0.76 -8.66 -1.55
CA LEU A 64 1.25 -7.56 -0.73
C LEU A 64 1.53 -8.01 0.71
N PHE A 65 0.65 -8.82 1.29
CA PHE A 65 0.86 -9.40 2.62
C PHE A 65 2.10 -10.32 2.64
N VAL A 66 2.28 -11.17 1.64
CA VAL A 66 3.49 -12.00 1.50
C VAL A 66 4.74 -11.14 1.38
N ALA A 67 4.70 -10.05 0.60
CA ALA A 67 5.82 -9.12 0.46
C ALA A 67 6.19 -8.46 1.81
N VAL A 68 5.19 -8.09 2.62
CA VAL A 68 5.38 -7.56 3.98
C VAL A 68 6.05 -8.58 4.89
N VAL A 69 5.52 -9.81 4.94
CA VAL A 69 6.09 -10.86 5.79
C VAL A 69 7.52 -11.19 5.39
N ARG A 70 7.80 -11.23 4.07
CA ARG A 70 9.14 -11.48 3.55
C ARG A 70 10.10 -10.36 3.97
N ASP A 71 9.73 -9.10 3.76
CA ASP A 71 10.55 -7.94 4.16
C ASP A 71 10.83 -7.92 5.67
N LEU A 72 9.83 -8.19 6.51
CA LEU A 72 10.03 -8.30 7.96
C LEU A 72 10.99 -9.44 8.33
N THR A 73 10.84 -10.60 7.68
CA THR A 73 11.72 -11.76 7.90
C THR A 73 13.16 -11.44 7.48
N GLU A 74 13.34 -10.79 6.32
CA GLU A 74 14.64 -10.36 5.80
C GLU A 74 15.31 -9.33 6.73
N ARG A 75 14.55 -8.35 7.25
CA ARG A 75 15.05 -7.35 8.22
C ARG A 75 15.48 -8.00 9.53
N CYS A 76 14.70 -8.95 10.05
CA CYS A 76 15.07 -9.71 11.25
C CYS A 76 16.32 -10.56 11.03
N ASN A 77 16.47 -11.16 9.84
CA ASN A 77 17.62 -12.02 9.51
C ASN A 77 18.90 -11.21 9.26
N ALA A 78 18.80 -10.02 8.68
CA ALA A 78 19.93 -9.15 8.36
C ALA A 78 20.64 -8.56 9.59
N GLY A 79 19.98 -8.58 10.76
CA GLY A 79 20.57 -8.10 12.03
C GLY A 79 21.31 -9.18 12.83
N ILE A 80 21.37 -10.43 12.34
CA ILE A 80 21.84 -11.59 13.12
C ILE A 80 23.21 -12.13 12.64
N PHE A 81 23.76 -11.62 11.53
CA PHE A 81 25.06 -12.06 10.99
C PHE A 81 26.04 -10.90 10.83
#